data_AF-A0A1Y4GW26-F1
#
_entry.id   AF-A0A1Y4GW26-F1
#
_cell.length_a   1.000
_cell.length_b   1.000
_cell.length_c   1.000
_cell.angle_alpha   90.00
_cell.angle_beta   90.00
_cell.angle_gamma   90.00
#
_symmetry.space_group_name_H-M   'P 1'
#
loop_
_entity.id
_entity.type
_entity.pdbx_description
1 polymer ?
#
loop_
_entity_poly.entity_id
_entity_poly.type
_entity_poly.pdbx_seq_one_letter_code
_entity_poly.pdbx_strand_id
1 'polypeptide(L)'
;MGTDTIHPAEAYLRNENNPSSLYVKIEGKRRRLFINRNMNVIGIIALGKRKRGYVFTNWASIEKIYYPSQKQEADTNRKLILKYQKLARLATHTNDWLRKIAHADLEKSLYGNGITTGTRIDGKCIRLSTIGKYCGMANMQLFRQAMKEKKSFSSFRFDFCGYDGTLWCEPRENGDMAAGFSKEFRNCGNGYYYLLINDEYMIGYDID
;
A
#
# COMPACT_ATOMS: atom_id res chain seq x y z
N MET A 1 -22.21 -23.01 35.31
CA MET A 1 -22.10 -22.21 34.07
C MET A 1 -20.62 -22.07 33.78
N GLY A 2 -20.08 -22.83 32.83
CA GLY A 2 -18.66 -22.75 32.48
C GLY A 2 -18.41 -21.44 31.73
N THR A 3 -17.45 -20.64 32.17
CA THR A 3 -16.95 -19.50 31.40
C THR A 3 -16.13 -20.06 30.25
N ASP A 4 -16.74 -20.19 29.07
CA ASP A 4 -16.03 -20.51 27.83
C ASP A 4 -14.94 -19.47 27.61
N THR A 5 -13.72 -19.84 28.00
CA THR A 5 -12.57 -18.94 27.94
C THR A 5 -12.13 -18.86 26.49
N ILE A 6 -12.51 -17.78 25.82
CA ILE A 6 -12.14 -17.52 24.42
C ILE A 6 -10.61 -17.57 24.27
N HIS A 7 -10.13 -18.33 23.28
CA HIS A 7 -8.69 -18.47 23.07
C HIS A 7 -8.05 -17.10 22.76
N PRO A 8 -6.85 -16.76 23.28
CA PRO A 8 -6.26 -15.42 23.09
C PRO A 8 -6.09 -15.00 21.62
N ALA A 9 -5.82 -15.94 20.72
CA ALA A 9 -5.76 -15.67 19.28
C ALA A 9 -7.13 -15.31 18.68
N GLU A 10 -8.20 -15.93 19.17
CA GLU A 10 -9.57 -15.62 18.76
C GLU A 10 -9.97 -14.24 19.26
N ALA A 11 -9.75 -13.95 20.55
CA ALA A 11 -10.03 -12.64 21.14
C ALA A 11 -9.29 -11.52 20.40
N TYR A 12 -8.01 -11.72 20.06
CA TYR A 12 -7.23 -10.77 19.28
C TYR A 12 -7.86 -10.49 17.90
N LEU A 13 -8.24 -11.53 17.17
CA LEU A 13 -8.80 -11.40 15.81
C LEU A 13 -10.21 -10.79 15.82
N ARG A 14 -11.00 -11.05 16.85
CA ARG A 14 -12.36 -10.49 17.00
C ARG A 14 -12.36 -9.01 17.40
N ASN A 15 -11.28 -8.51 17.99
CA ASN A 15 -11.15 -7.08 18.28
C ASN A 15 -11.00 -6.28 16.98
N GLU A 16 -11.94 -5.37 16.73
CA GLU A 16 -11.99 -4.58 15.50
C GLU A 16 -10.82 -3.59 15.36
N ASN A 17 -10.24 -3.16 16.49
CA ASN A 17 -9.07 -2.28 16.52
C ASN A 17 -7.78 -3.00 16.11
N ASN A 18 -7.76 -4.33 16.18
CA ASN A 18 -6.60 -5.11 15.75
C ASN A 18 -6.62 -5.35 14.23
N PRO A 19 -5.46 -5.61 13.61
CA PRO A 19 -5.40 -6.15 12.25
C PRO A 19 -6.24 -7.43 12.10
N SER A 20 -6.86 -7.61 10.93
CA SER A 20 -7.70 -8.78 10.62
C SER A 20 -6.94 -10.09 10.41
N SER A 21 -5.66 -10.15 10.77
CA SER A 21 -4.84 -11.34 10.64
C SER A 21 -3.79 -11.44 11.75
N LEU A 22 -3.43 -12.68 12.10
CA LEU A 22 -2.50 -13.00 13.17
C LEU A 22 -1.65 -14.20 12.76
N TYR A 23 -0.35 -14.15 13.02
CA TYR A 23 0.51 -15.31 12.82
C TYR A 23 0.52 -16.17 14.07
N VAL A 24 0.47 -17.48 13.87
CA VAL A 24 0.55 -18.50 14.91
C VAL A 24 1.51 -19.60 14.50
N LYS A 25 1.91 -20.44 15.45
CA LYS A 25 2.64 -21.69 15.20
C LYS A 25 1.68 -22.86 15.41
N ILE A 26 1.54 -23.71 14.40
CA ILE A 26 0.72 -24.94 14.43
C ILE A 26 1.55 -26.02 13.74
N GLU A 27 1.70 -27.18 14.37
CA GLU A 27 2.49 -28.33 13.87
C GLU A 27 3.93 -27.93 13.48
N GLY A 28 4.62 -27.18 14.35
CA GLY A 28 5.97 -26.71 14.08
C GLY A 28 6.05 -25.53 13.08
N LYS A 29 4.97 -25.24 12.33
CA LYS A 29 4.99 -24.32 11.18
C LYS A 29 4.33 -22.99 11.50
N ARG A 30 4.88 -21.90 10.96
CA ARG A 30 4.27 -20.58 11.02
C ARG A 30 3.08 -20.52 10.06
N ARG A 31 1.88 -20.30 10.60
CA ARG A 31 0.61 -20.20 9.87
C ARG A 31 -0.02 -18.84 10.10
N ARG A 32 -0.88 -18.41 9.17
CA ARG A 32 -1.61 -17.14 9.28
C ARG A 32 -3.09 -17.41 9.43
N LEU A 33 -3.64 -16.99 10.57
CA LEU A 33 -5.07 -16.88 10.79
C LEU A 33 -5.57 -15.52 10.30
N PHE A 34 -6.84 -15.44 9.92
CA PHE A 34 -7.50 -14.21 9.51
C PHE A 34 -8.97 -14.23 9.91
N ILE A 35 -9.56 -13.07 10.14
CA ILE A 35 -11.01 -12.91 10.35
C ILE A 35 -11.64 -12.29 9.11
N ASN A 36 -12.73 -12.89 8.64
CA ASN A 36 -13.66 -12.23 7.74
C ASN A 36 -14.75 -11.57 8.60
N ARG A 37 -14.64 -10.26 8.82
CA ARG A 37 -15.55 -9.51 9.70
C ARG A 37 -17.00 -9.50 9.18
N ASN A 38 -17.19 -9.47 7.86
CA ASN A 38 -18.53 -9.48 7.27
C ASN A 38 -19.30 -10.77 7.59
N MET A 39 -18.59 -11.90 7.70
CA MET A 39 -19.18 -13.20 8.05
C MET A 39 -18.96 -13.57 9.52
N ASN A 40 -18.17 -12.78 10.25
CA ASN A 40 -17.67 -13.08 11.60
C ASN A 40 -16.98 -14.45 11.75
N VAL A 41 -16.32 -14.93 10.68
CA VAL A 41 -15.65 -16.25 10.61
C VAL A 41 -14.14 -16.09 10.66
N ILE A 42 -13.47 -16.87 11.49
CA ILE A 42 -12.00 -16.97 11.51
C ILE A 42 -11.56 -18.18 10.67
N GLY A 43 -10.57 -17.94 9.82
CA GLY A 43 -9.98 -18.95 8.96
C GLY A 43 -8.46 -18.99 9.04
N ILE A 44 -7.90 -20.07 8.51
CA ILE A 44 -6.46 -20.28 8.33
C ILE A 44 -6.14 -20.27 6.84
N ILE A 45 -5.11 -19.52 6.44
CA ILE A 45 -4.68 -19.49 5.04
C ILE A 45 -4.22 -20.88 4.60
N ALA A 46 -4.73 -21.30 3.44
CA ALA A 46 -4.35 -22.55 2.80
C ALA A 46 -2.88 -22.48 2.33
N LEU A 47 -2.17 -23.60 2.40
CA LEU A 47 -0.78 -23.67 1.96
C LEU A 47 -0.66 -23.26 0.48
N GLY A 48 0.36 -22.47 0.15
CA GLY A 48 0.57 -21.92 -1.19
C GLY A 48 -0.45 -20.86 -1.64
N LYS A 49 -1.45 -20.51 -0.82
CA LYS A 49 -2.43 -19.46 -1.14
C LYS A 49 -2.11 -18.18 -0.36
N ARG A 50 -2.53 -17.04 -0.90
CA ARG A 50 -2.34 -15.71 -0.28
C ARG A 50 -3.62 -15.11 0.30
N LYS A 51 -4.79 -15.44 -0.26
CA LYS A 51 -6.07 -14.81 0.06
C LYS A 51 -7.22 -15.81 0.33
N ARG A 52 -6.95 -17.11 0.29
CA ARG A 52 -7.95 -18.16 0.47
C ARG A 52 -7.50 -19.12 1.56
N GLY A 53 -8.46 -19.66 2.28
CA GLY A 53 -8.22 -20.49 3.45
C GLY A 53 -9.45 -21.31 3.81
N TYR A 54 -9.33 -22.03 4.92
CA TYR A 54 -10.40 -22.85 5.49
C TYR A 54 -10.85 -22.23 6.81
N VAL A 55 -12.10 -22.50 7.20
CA VAL A 55 -12.57 -22.13 8.55
C VAL A 55 -11.67 -22.80 9.58
N PHE A 56 -11.30 -22.06 10.61
CA PHE A 56 -10.41 -22.54 11.65
C PHE A 56 -11.15 -22.61 12.99
N THR A 57 -11.22 -23.81 13.55
CA THR A 57 -11.88 -24.09 14.83
C THR A 57 -10.98 -24.82 15.83
N ASN A 58 -9.84 -25.37 15.37
CA ASN A 58 -8.94 -26.15 16.22
C ASN A 58 -7.97 -25.24 17.00
N TRP A 59 -8.50 -24.44 17.92
CA TRP A 59 -7.73 -23.50 18.74
C TRP A 59 -6.63 -24.18 19.57
N ALA A 60 -6.89 -25.39 20.07
CA ALA A 60 -5.95 -26.18 20.86
C ALA A 60 -4.66 -26.55 20.09
N SER A 61 -4.68 -26.53 18.76
CA SER A 61 -3.50 -26.79 17.93
C SER A 61 -2.47 -25.64 17.89
N ILE A 62 -2.79 -24.47 18.47
CA ILE A 62 -1.89 -23.31 18.47
C ILE A 62 -0.82 -23.49 19.54
N GLU A 63 0.42 -23.70 19.10
CA GLU A 63 1.60 -23.80 19.97
C GLU A 63 2.09 -22.43 20.45
N LYS A 64 1.97 -21.40 19.61
CA LYS A 64 2.48 -20.05 19.90
C LYS A 64 1.73 -19.00 19.10
N ILE A 65 1.47 -17.85 19.71
CA ILE A 65 0.93 -16.66 19.04
C ILE A 65 2.06 -15.66 18.80
N TYR A 66 2.11 -15.09 17.59
CA TYR A 66 3.04 -14.02 17.24
C TYR A 66 2.29 -12.70 17.14
N TYR A 67 2.15 -12.00 18.27
CA TYR A 67 1.59 -10.65 18.29
C TYR A 67 2.51 -9.68 17.55
N PRO A 68 1.96 -8.74 16.76
CA PRO A 68 2.74 -7.64 16.20
C PRO A 68 3.33 -6.81 17.34
N SER A 69 4.65 -6.62 17.35
CA SER A 69 5.32 -5.75 18.32
C SER A 69 5.57 -4.38 17.71
N GLN A 70 5.53 -3.31 18.51
CA GLN A 70 5.90 -1.94 18.08
C GLN A 70 7.27 -1.88 17.40
N LYS A 71 8.26 -2.65 17.89
CA LYS A 71 9.59 -2.75 17.27
C LYS A 71 9.55 -3.24 15.82
N GLN A 72 8.68 -4.21 15.52
CA GLN A 72 8.52 -4.73 14.15
C GLN A 72 7.85 -3.71 13.23
N GLU A 73 6.94 -2.90 13.76
CA GLU A 73 6.30 -1.82 13.01
C GLU A 73 7.31 -0.70 12.70
N ALA A 74 8.08 -0.26 13.69
CA ALA A 74 9.18 0.69 13.51
C ALA A 74 10.21 0.19 12.47
N ASP A 75 10.63 -1.08 12.57
CA ASP A 75 11.52 -1.70 11.58
C ASP A 75 10.92 -1.72 10.17
N THR A 76 9.61 -1.89 10.06
CA THR A 76 8.90 -1.89 8.77
C THR A 76 8.85 -0.48 8.19
N ASN A 77 8.48 0.52 8.99
CA ASN A 77 8.48 1.93 8.59
C ASN A 77 9.86 2.39 8.14
N ARG A 78 10.90 2.07 8.93
CA ARG A 78 12.30 2.36 8.59
C ARG A 78 12.70 1.78 7.24
N LYS A 79 12.35 0.52 6.96
CA LYS A 79 12.62 -0.13 5.65
C LYS A 79 11.88 0.56 4.50
N LEU A 80 10.63 0.97 4.71
CA LEU A 80 9.85 1.68 3.69
C LEU A 80 10.45 3.05 3.38
N ILE A 81 10.86 3.80 4.41
CA ILE A 81 11.49 5.11 4.23
C ILE A 81 12.81 4.97 3.46
N LEU A 82 13.68 4.03 3.85
CA LEU A 82 14.93 3.77 3.13
C LEU A 82 14.69 3.39 1.67
N LYS A 83 13.65 2.60 1.39
CA LYS A 83 13.23 2.25 0.02
C LYS A 83 12.83 3.50 -0.76
N TYR A 84 12.02 4.38 -0.18
CA TYR A 84 11.55 5.60 -0.85
C TYR A 84 12.66 6.63 -1.03
N GLN A 85 13.54 6.81 -0.05
CA GLN A 85 14.77 7.60 -0.19
C GLN A 85 15.63 7.11 -1.37
N LYS A 86 15.80 5.78 -1.50
CA LYS A 86 16.53 5.20 -2.62
C LYS A 86 15.85 5.48 -3.96
N LEU A 87 14.52 5.37 -4.04
CA LEU A 87 13.78 5.65 -5.27
C LEU A 87 13.81 7.13 -5.64
N ALA A 88 13.59 8.03 -4.67
CA ALA A 88 13.57 9.47 -4.88
C ALA A 88 14.93 10.00 -5.36
N ARG A 89 16.05 9.41 -4.92
CA ARG A 89 17.39 9.77 -5.39
C ARG A 89 17.59 9.52 -6.89
N LEU A 90 16.78 8.66 -7.50
CA LEU A 90 16.84 8.33 -8.93
C LEU A 90 15.92 9.24 -9.78
N ALA A 91 15.19 10.17 -9.17
CA ALA A 91 14.31 11.06 -9.91
C ALA A 91 15.12 12.09 -10.71
N THR A 92 14.72 12.31 -11.96
CA THR A 92 15.26 13.42 -12.78
C THR A 92 14.44 14.72 -12.64
N HIS A 93 13.29 14.66 -11.98
CA HIS A 93 12.46 15.82 -11.63
C HIS A 93 12.60 16.18 -10.15
N THR A 94 12.24 17.41 -9.80
CA THR A 94 12.25 17.90 -8.41
C THR A 94 10.85 18.34 -8.00
N ASN A 95 10.52 18.16 -6.72
CA ASN A 95 9.41 18.80 -6.02
C ASN A 95 9.63 18.76 -4.50
N ASP A 96 8.86 19.55 -3.75
CA ASP A 96 8.93 19.60 -2.29
C ASP A 96 8.75 18.23 -1.62
N TRP A 97 7.89 17.40 -2.19
CA TRP A 97 7.60 16.08 -1.65
C TRP A 97 8.79 15.11 -1.81
N LEU A 98 9.53 15.15 -2.90
CA LEU A 98 10.79 14.41 -3.07
C LEU A 98 11.87 14.89 -2.08
N ARG A 99 11.94 16.20 -1.84
CA ARG A 99 12.85 16.76 -0.81
C ARG A 99 12.48 16.26 0.58
N LYS A 100 11.19 16.23 0.93
CA LYS A 100 10.71 15.63 2.19
C LYS A 100 11.09 14.16 2.31
N ILE A 101 10.93 13.36 1.25
CA ILE A 101 11.33 11.95 1.25
C ILE A 101 12.84 11.82 1.49
N ALA A 102 13.66 12.62 0.82
CA ALA A 102 15.12 12.58 0.97
C ALA A 102 15.58 12.85 2.41
N HIS A 103 14.87 13.73 3.13
CA HIS A 103 15.16 14.11 4.52
C HIS A 103 14.28 13.41 5.56
N ALA A 104 13.56 12.36 5.18
CA ALA A 104 12.66 11.65 6.06
C ALA A 104 13.38 11.01 7.27
N ASP A 105 12.79 11.21 8.44
CA ASP A 105 13.22 10.67 9.72
C ASP A 105 12.88 9.17 9.81
N LEU A 106 13.89 8.34 10.03
CA LEU A 106 13.78 6.89 10.09
C LEU A 106 13.02 6.37 11.32
N GLU A 107 12.88 7.20 12.35
CA GLU A 107 12.15 6.85 13.58
C GLU A 107 10.65 7.17 13.48
N LYS A 108 10.23 7.86 12.43
CA LYS A 108 8.81 8.16 12.15
C LYS A 108 8.22 7.20 11.13
N SER A 109 6.89 7.14 11.06
CA SER A 109 6.18 6.46 9.98
C SER A 109 6.21 7.29 8.68
N LEU A 110 5.72 6.71 7.58
CA LEU A 110 5.51 7.46 6.34
C LEU A 110 4.57 8.66 6.54
N TYR A 111 3.48 8.44 7.29
CA TYR A 111 2.55 9.50 7.70
C TYR A 111 3.21 10.56 8.59
N GLY A 112 3.98 10.14 9.60
CA GLY A 112 4.69 11.05 10.49
C GLY A 112 5.74 11.92 9.79
N ASN A 113 6.24 11.47 8.64
CA ASN A 113 7.12 12.25 7.76
C ASN A 113 6.35 13.09 6.72
N GLY A 114 5.02 12.99 6.64
CA GLY A 114 4.22 13.63 5.62
C GLY A 114 4.50 13.12 4.20
N ILE A 115 4.94 11.86 4.07
CA ILE A 115 5.20 11.21 2.78
C ILE A 115 3.91 10.62 2.20
N THR A 116 3.07 10.04 3.04
CA THR A 116 1.75 9.48 2.71
C THR A 116 0.73 9.96 3.75
N THR A 117 -0.56 9.71 3.51
CA THR A 117 -1.62 9.97 4.48
C THR A 117 -1.82 8.82 5.49
N GLY A 118 -0.93 7.82 5.50
CA GLY A 118 -0.97 6.71 6.46
C GLY A 118 -2.03 5.67 6.13
N THR A 119 -1.98 5.10 4.93
CA THR A 119 -3.05 4.23 4.43
C THR A 119 -2.58 2.83 4.14
N ARG A 120 -3.52 1.91 3.91
CA ARG A 120 -3.21 0.51 3.53
C ARG A 120 -2.51 0.34 2.18
N ILE A 121 -2.30 1.41 1.41
CA ILE A 121 -1.48 1.39 0.19
C ILE A 121 -0.05 1.90 0.42
N ASP A 122 0.29 2.30 1.65
CA ASP A 122 1.67 2.57 2.05
C ASP A 122 2.60 1.41 1.66
N GLY A 123 3.79 1.78 1.19
CA GLY A 123 4.79 0.83 0.69
C GLY A 123 4.52 0.24 -0.70
N LYS A 124 3.32 0.41 -1.27
CA LYS A 124 3.01 -0.07 -2.63
C LYS A 124 3.64 0.82 -3.68
N CYS A 125 4.17 0.19 -4.71
CA CYS A 125 4.71 0.87 -5.88
C CYS A 125 4.10 0.30 -7.16
N ILE A 126 3.80 1.16 -8.12
CA ILE A 126 3.36 0.79 -9.46
C ILE A 126 4.40 1.31 -10.44
N ARG A 127 4.86 0.46 -11.36
CA ARG A 127 5.75 0.89 -12.45
C ARG A 127 4.95 1.67 -13.49
N LEU A 128 5.52 2.76 -14.01
CA LEU A 128 4.99 3.47 -15.16
C LEU A 128 4.83 2.55 -16.37
N SER A 129 5.74 1.58 -16.57
CA SER A 129 5.60 0.57 -17.63
C SER A 129 4.38 -0.34 -17.44
N THR A 130 3.94 -0.58 -16.20
CA THR A 130 2.68 -1.27 -15.94
C THR A 130 1.50 -0.39 -16.31
N ILE A 131 1.50 0.89 -15.90
CA ILE A 131 0.43 1.86 -16.26
C ILE A 131 0.33 2.01 -17.79
N GLY A 132 1.48 2.10 -18.47
CA GLY A 132 1.57 2.24 -19.93
C GLY A 132 0.93 1.10 -20.72
N LYS A 133 0.85 -0.11 -20.16
CA LYS A 133 0.13 -1.23 -20.78
C LYS A 133 -1.39 -1.01 -20.84
N TYR A 134 -1.92 -0.16 -19.95
CA TYR A 134 -3.36 0.11 -19.85
C TYR A 134 -3.74 1.45 -20.49
N CYS A 135 -2.96 2.51 -20.27
CA CYS A 135 -3.25 3.81 -20.89
C CYS A 135 -2.83 3.89 -22.37
N GLY A 136 -2.04 2.93 -22.86
CA GLY A 136 -1.51 2.88 -24.21
C GLY A 136 -0.20 3.66 -24.37
N MET A 137 0.60 3.25 -25.36
CA MET A 137 1.93 3.84 -25.59
C MET A 137 1.88 5.34 -25.89
N ALA A 138 0.89 5.79 -26.67
CA ALA A 138 0.75 7.20 -27.04
C ALA A 138 0.54 8.11 -25.82
N ASN A 139 -0.39 7.77 -24.92
CA ASN A 139 -0.62 8.53 -23.68
C ASN A 139 0.62 8.53 -22.77
N MET A 140 1.31 7.40 -22.66
CA MET A 140 2.55 7.33 -21.87
C MET A 140 3.67 8.19 -22.46
N GLN A 141 3.80 8.25 -23.79
CA GLN A 141 4.76 9.11 -24.46
C GLN A 141 4.43 10.60 -24.24
N LEU A 142 3.17 10.99 -24.40
CA LEU A 142 2.72 12.37 -24.14
C LEU A 142 2.96 12.78 -22.69
N PHE A 143 2.66 11.91 -21.73
CA PHE A 143 2.97 12.13 -20.32
C PHE A 143 4.47 12.37 -20.08
N ARG A 144 5.34 11.50 -20.62
CA ARG A 144 6.80 11.65 -20.46
C ARG A 144 7.31 12.92 -21.13
N GLN A 145 6.77 13.28 -22.29
CA GLN A 145 7.12 14.50 -22.99
C GLN A 145 6.70 15.73 -22.16
N ALA A 146 5.48 15.74 -21.60
CA ALA A 146 5.00 16.82 -20.76
C ALA A 146 5.85 16.99 -19.49
N MET A 147 6.26 15.89 -18.84
CA MET A 147 7.22 15.93 -17.73
C MET A 147 8.56 16.57 -18.12
N LYS A 148 9.09 16.24 -19.31
CA LYS A 148 10.35 16.79 -19.81
C LYS A 148 10.23 18.28 -20.18
N GLU A 149 9.11 18.66 -20.79
CA GLU A 149 8.83 20.04 -21.24
C GLU A 149 8.25 20.93 -20.13
N LYS A 150 8.04 20.39 -18.93
CA LYS A 150 7.38 21.06 -17.80
C LYS A 150 6.00 21.63 -18.14
N LYS A 151 5.17 20.82 -18.82
CA LYS A 151 3.81 21.16 -19.21
C LYS A 151 2.79 20.34 -18.45
N SER A 152 1.58 20.86 -18.35
CA SER A 152 0.45 20.09 -17.85
C SER A 152 0.04 19.02 -18.85
N PHE A 153 -0.31 17.85 -18.34
CA PHE A 153 -0.90 16.75 -19.09
C PHE A 153 -1.88 16.01 -18.20
N SER A 154 -2.99 15.58 -18.78
CA SER A 154 -3.90 14.62 -18.18
C SER A 154 -4.37 13.67 -19.25
N SER A 155 -4.34 12.36 -18.96
CA SER A 155 -4.89 11.37 -19.87
C SER A 155 -6.42 11.40 -19.81
N PHE A 156 -7.07 10.89 -20.85
CA PHE A 156 -8.43 10.39 -20.70
C PHE A 156 -8.46 9.21 -19.71
N ARG A 157 -9.64 8.92 -19.17
CA ARG A 157 -9.88 7.76 -18.33
C ARG A 157 -9.63 6.47 -19.13
N PHE A 158 -8.94 5.51 -18.54
CA PHE A 158 -8.69 4.18 -19.11
C PHE A 158 -9.03 3.07 -18.14
N ASP A 159 -9.33 1.86 -18.64
CA ASP A 159 -9.50 0.67 -17.81
C ASP A 159 -8.16 0.26 -17.21
N PHE A 160 -8.04 0.30 -15.88
CA PHE A 160 -6.88 -0.23 -15.17
C PHE A 160 -7.29 -1.35 -14.22
N CYS A 161 -7.24 -2.59 -14.69
CA CYS A 161 -7.55 -3.78 -13.87
C CYS A 161 -8.95 -3.72 -13.22
N GLY A 162 -9.96 -3.23 -13.94
CA GLY A 162 -11.31 -3.07 -13.37
C GLY A 162 -11.51 -1.77 -12.56
N TYR A 163 -10.51 -0.88 -12.52
CA TYR A 163 -10.62 0.49 -11.98
C TYR A 163 -10.62 1.53 -13.10
N ASP A 164 -11.10 2.73 -12.80
CA ASP A 164 -10.90 3.89 -13.64
C ASP A 164 -9.50 4.45 -13.36
N GLY A 165 -8.66 4.47 -14.41
CA GLY A 165 -7.29 4.97 -14.35
C GLY A 165 -7.16 6.33 -15.02
N THR A 166 -6.47 7.26 -14.38
CA THR A 166 -6.09 8.56 -14.97
C THR A 166 -4.64 8.89 -14.59
N LEU A 167 -3.85 9.32 -15.57
CA LEU A 167 -2.45 9.71 -15.40
C LEU A 167 -2.31 11.22 -15.66
N TRP A 168 -1.62 11.94 -14.78
CA TRP A 168 -1.50 13.39 -14.88
C TRP A 168 -0.12 13.90 -14.44
N CYS A 169 0.29 15.05 -14.99
CA CYS A 169 1.39 15.85 -14.48
C CYS A 169 1.10 17.35 -14.65
N GLU A 170 1.67 18.16 -13.75
CA GLU A 170 1.49 19.60 -13.73
C GLU A 170 2.77 20.30 -13.25
N PRO A 171 3.18 21.41 -13.89
CA PRO A 171 4.24 22.25 -13.40
C PRO A 171 3.79 23.03 -12.16
N ARG A 172 4.74 23.34 -11.29
CA ARG A 172 4.58 24.27 -10.17
C ARG A 172 5.25 25.59 -10.52
N GLU A 173 4.83 26.67 -9.88
CA GLU A 173 5.34 28.03 -10.13
C GLU A 173 6.86 28.14 -9.92
N ASN A 174 7.40 27.36 -8.98
CA ASN A 174 8.84 27.30 -8.67
C ASN A 174 9.64 26.44 -9.67
N GLY A 175 9.02 25.96 -10.76
CA GLY A 175 9.65 25.14 -11.79
C GLY A 175 9.75 23.65 -11.47
N ASP A 176 9.21 23.20 -10.33
CA ASP A 176 9.06 21.78 -10.00
C ASP A 176 7.94 21.11 -10.82
N MET A 177 7.91 19.78 -10.81
CA MET A 177 6.83 18.98 -11.41
C MET A 177 6.14 18.12 -10.37
N ALA A 178 4.81 18.12 -10.40
CA ALA A 178 3.98 17.12 -9.72
C ALA A 178 3.38 16.17 -10.75
N ALA A 179 3.30 14.90 -10.40
CA ALA A 179 2.68 13.89 -11.25
C ALA A 179 2.09 12.77 -10.41
N GLY A 180 1.03 12.17 -10.90
CA GLY A 180 0.33 11.12 -10.19
C GLY A 180 -0.53 10.23 -11.08
N PHE A 181 -1.01 9.16 -10.47
CA PHE A 181 -1.94 8.21 -11.05
C PHE A 181 -3.09 8.00 -10.09
N SER A 182 -4.29 8.29 -10.58
CA SER A 182 -5.54 8.00 -9.89
C SER A 182 -6.03 6.63 -10.32
N LYS A 183 -6.24 5.75 -9.34
CA LYS A 183 -6.84 4.43 -9.52
C LYS A 183 -8.17 4.40 -8.78
N GLU A 184 -9.20 4.90 -9.43
CA GLU A 184 -10.50 5.20 -8.85
C GLU A 184 -11.47 4.02 -8.97
N PHE A 185 -12.39 3.91 -8.01
CA PHE A 185 -13.54 3.04 -8.16
C PHE A 185 -14.40 3.55 -9.33
N ARG A 186 -15.04 2.62 -10.05
CA ARG A 186 -15.77 2.91 -11.28
C ARG A 186 -16.81 4.00 -11.06
N ASN A 187 -16.65 5.12 -11.76
CA ASN A 187 -17.57 6.26 -11.73
C ASN A 187 -17.78 6.90 -10.36
N CYS A 188 -16.87 6.69 -9.39
CA CYS A 188 -17.03 7.24 -8.05
C CYS A 188 -16.17 8.48 -7.78
N GLY A 189 -15.10 8.71 -8.55
CA GLY A 189 -14.18 9.84 -8.35
C GLY A 189 -13.31 9.74 -7.09
N ASN A 190 -13.45 8.66 -6.31
CA ASN A 190 -12.61 8.32 -5.17
C ASN A 190 -11.89 6.98 -5.40
N GLY A 191 -10.76 6.77 -4.72
CA GLY A 191 -10.06 5.51 -4.79
C GLY A 191 -8.63 5.56 -4.26
N TYR A 192 -7.69 5.00 -5.01
CA TYR A 192 -6.30 4.89 -4.57
C TYR A 192 -5.42 5.84 -5.38
N TYR A 193 -4.73 6.74 -4.70
CA TYR A 193 -3.90 7.75 -5.34
C TYR A 193 -2.41 7.44 -5.18
N TYR A 194 -1.69 7.64 -6.27
CA TYR A 194 -0.26 7.38 -6.35
C TYR A 194 0.45 8.63 -6.84
N LEU A 195 1.60 8.94 -6.25
CA LEU A 195 2.47 10.05 -6.68
C LEU A 195 3.75 9.50 -7.32
N LEU A 196 4.22 10.19 -8.35
CA LEU A 196 5.44 9.84 -9.07
C LEU A 196 6.67 10.12 -8.19
N ILE A 197 7.42 9.07 -7.86
CA ILE A 197 8.63 9.20 -7.02
C ILE A 197 9.92 9.31 -7.86
N ASN A 198 9.91 8.81 -9.09
CA ASN A 198 10.97 8.92 -10.08
C ASN A 198 10.43 8.54 -11.47
N ASP A 199 11.28 8.45 -12.49
CA ASP A 199 10.86 8.26 -13.89
C ASP A 199 10.37 6.85 -14.23
N GLU A 200 10.28 5.97 -13.24
CA GLU A 200 9.86 4.58 -13.37
C GLU A 200 8.73 4.18 -12.43
N TYR A 201 8.63 4.77 -11.23
CA TYR A 201 7.75 4.31 -10.17
C TYR A 201 6.85 5.41 -9.66
N MET A 202 5.62 5.00 -9.35
CA MET A 202 4.71 5.74 -8.49
C MET A 202 4.51 4.98 -7.18
N ILE A 203 4.31 5.70 -6.08
CA ILE A 203 4.06 5.11 -4.76
C ILE A 203 2.68 5.47 -4.25
N GLY A 204 2.08 4.57 -3.49
CA GLY A 204 0.79 4.82 -2.84
C GLY A 204 0.92 5.99 -1.88
N TYR A 205 0.03 6.96 -2.03
CA TYR A 205 0.02 8.21 -1.28
C TYR A 205 -1.22 8.32 -0.40
N ASP A 206 -2.40 8.07 -0.97
CA ASP A 206 -3.68 8.33 -0.30
C ASP A 206 -4.82 7.40 -0.75
N ILE A 207 -5.87 7.36 0.05
CA ILE A 207 -7.14 6.69 -0.25
C ILE A 207 -8.29 7.62 0.17
N ASP A 208 -9.12 7.99 -0.81
CA ASP A 208 -10.40 8.69 -0.57
C ASP A 208 -11.57 7.72 -0.43
#